data_AF-A0A1I8GY09-F1
#
_entry.id   AF-A0A1I8GY09-F1
#
_cell.length_a   1.000
_cell.length_b   1.000
_cell.length_c   1.000
_cell.angle_alpha   90.00
_cell.angle_beta   90.00
_cell.angle_gamma   90.00
#
_symmetry.space_group_name_H-M   'P 1'
#
loop_
_entity.id
_entity.type
_entity.pdbx_description
1 polymer ?
#
loop_
_entity_poly.entity_id
_entity_poly.type
_entity_poly.pdbx_seq_one_letter_code
_entity_poly.pdbx_strand_id
1 'polypeptide(L)'
;MPHQQATIDDGPDGKREYRKFMAGPELRAAAKAAQERLGLTDIDLSPADLAMAFSLCGMEMASNLTVPGDSPWCRLVQDPDAHEAVEFLLDLKHYWRKSHGYDLSSLIACPLVSDLAANLVRAAQRERAGGAASAQAPVANSTVLYFGHAETLFPVMAR
;
A
#
# COMPACT_ATOMS: atom_id res chain seq x y z
N MET A 1 -20.22 4.36 6.65
CA MET A 1 -19.70 2.99 6.81
C MET A 1 -18.96 2.73 8.15
N PRO A 2 -19.40 3.24 9.32
CA PRO A 2 -18.65 3.06 10.57
C PRO A 2 -18.58 1.58 11.03
N HIS A 3 -19.58 0.77 10.72
CA HIS A 3 -19.60 -0.66 11.09
C HIS A 3 -18.54 -1.52 10.36
N GLN A 4 -18.22 -1.17 9.11
CA GLN A 4 -17.21 -1.90 8.33
C GLN A 4 -15.79 -1.61 8.84
N GLN A 5 -15.53 -0.34 9.20
CA GLN A 5 -14.26 0.11 9.76
C GLN A 5 -13.94 -0.63 11.07
N ALA A 6 -14.93 -0.73 11.98
CA ALA A 6 -14.76 -1.40 13.27
C ALA A 6 -14.42 -2.90 13.13
N THR A 7 -15.00 -3.58 12.14
CA THR A 7 -14.75 -5.02 11.93
C THR A 7 -13.31 -5.30 11.48
N ILE A 8 -12.77 -4.43 10.62
CA ILE A 8 -11.43 -4.60 10.04
C ILE A 8 -10.34 -4.06 10.99
N ASP A 9 -10.56 -2.89 11.58
CA ASP A 9 -9.57 -2.23 12.41
C ASP A 9 -9.53 -2.78 13.84
N ASP A 10 -10.67 -3.19 14.39
CA ASP A 10 -10.77 -3.67 15.77
C ASP A 10 -11.06 -5.18 15.86
N GLY A 11 -11.11 -5.87 14.71
CA GLY A 11 -11.15 -7.31 14.62
C GLY A 11 -9.89 -7.98 15.20
N PRO A 12 -10.01 -9.20 15.75
CA PRO A 12 -8.91 -9.90 16.41
C PRO A 12 -7.73 -10.21 15.48
N ASP A 13 -7.95 -10.26 14.17
CA ASP A 13 -6.95 -10.67 13.18
C ASP A 13 -6.21 -9.47 12.57
N GLY A 14 -6.94 -8.36 12.34
CA GLY A 14 -6.50 -7.18 11.59
C GLY A 14 -5.22 -6.50 12.12
N LYS A 15 -4.96 -6.66 13.42
CA LYS A 15 -3.76 -6.14 14.10
C LYS A 15 -2.88 -7.25 14.69
N ARG A 16 -3.26 -8.54 14.61
CA ARG A 16 -2.53 -9.60 15.31
C ARG A 16 -1.20 -9.89 14.64
N GLU A 17 -1.21 -10.22 13.34
CA GLU A 17 0.03 -10.59 12.64
C GLU A 17 1.01 -9.42 12.57
N TYR A 18 0.50 -8.20 12.36
CA TYR A 18 1.31 -6.98 12.48
C TYR A 18 2.00 -6.85 13.84
N ARG A 19 1.25 -6.99 14.95
CA ARG A 19 1.82 -6.90 16.31
C ARG A 19 2.80 -8.03 16.60
N LYS A 20 2.48 -9.24 16.14
CA LYS A 20 3.34 -10.42 16.30
C LYS A 20 4.67 -10.21 15.58
N PHE A 21 4.64 -9.74 14.33
CA PHE A 21 5.85 -9.47 13.56
C PHE A 21 6.63 -8.26 14.09
N MET A 22 5.94 -7.18 14.49
CA MET A 22 6.55 -6.03 15.17
C MET A 22 7.33 -6.42 16.44
N ALA A 23 6.82 -7.41 17.18
CA ALA A 23 7.48 -8.00 18.34
C ALA A 23 8.41 -9.19 17.98
N GLY A 24 8.68 -9.42 16.69
CA GLY A 24 9.48 -10.49 16.16
C GLY A 24 11.00 -10.25 16.29
N PRO A 25 11.81 -11.31 16.18
CA PRO A 25 13.27 -11.19 16.21
C PRO A 25 13.84 -10.42 15.02
N GLU A 26 13.21 -10.44 13.85
CA GLU A 26 13.70 -9.83 12.62
C GLU A 26 13.85 -8.31 12.77
N LEU A 27 12.79 -7.63 13.20
CA LEU A 27 12.84 -6.18 13.42
C LEU A 27 13.69 -5.77 14.62
N ARG A 28 13.77 -6.60 15.66
CA ARG A 28 14.69 -6.35 16.78
C ARG A 28 16.14 -6.44 16.34
N ALA A 29 16.48 -7.44 15.52
CA ALA A 29 17.81 -7.58 14.95
C ALA A 29 18.15 -6.40 14.04
N ALA A 30 17.20 -6.00 13.18
CA ALA A 30 17.35 -4.81 12.32
C ALA A 30 17.61 -3.53 13.12
N ALA A 31 16.85 -3.30 14.20
CA ALA A 31 17.01 -2.10 15.02
C ALA A 31 18.38 -2.06 15.70
N LYS A 32 18.80 -3.20 16.27
CA LYS A 32 20.12 -3.35 16.87
C LYS A 32 21.25 -3.15 15.84
N ALA A 33 21.14 -3.74 14.65
CA ALA A 33 22.12 -3.61 13.59
C ALA A 33 22.24 -2.15 13.10
N ALA A 34 21.11 -1.44 12.95
CA ALA A 34 21.11 -0.02 12.61
C ALA A 34 21.78 0.84 13.70
N GLN A 35 21.50 0.55 14.97
CA GLN A 35 22.08 1.24 16.11
C GLN A 35 23.61 1.06 16.16
N GLU A 36 24.09 -0.19 16.00
CA GLU A 36 25.52 -0.52 15.97
C GLU A 36 26.22 0.14 14.78
N ARG A 37 25.65 0.03 13.58
CA ARG A 37 26.21 0.61 12.35
C ARG A 37 26.35 2.13 12.41
N LEU A 38 25.41 2.81 13.05
CA LEU A 38 25.38 4.27 13.15
C LEU A 38 26.10 4.79 14.41
N GLY A 39 26.60 3.91 15.28
CA GLY A 39 27.29 4.30 16.51
C GLY A 39 26.39 5.01 17.52
N LEU A 40 25.10 4.66 17.56
CA LEU A 40 24.12 5.26 18.47
C LEU A 40 24.22 4.59 19.85
N THR A 41 24.96 5.19 20.77
CA THR A 41 25.22 4.60 22.10
C THR A 41 24.20 5.00 23.18
N ASP A 42 23.55 6.14 23.01
CA ASP A 42 22.71 6.76 24.05
C ASP A 42 21.20 6.56 23.81
N ILE A 43 20.85 5.79 22.77
CA ILE A 43 19.48 5.54 22.33
C ILE A 43 19.30 4.04 22.18
N ASP A 44 18.18 3.51 22.68
CA ASP A 44 17.73 2.14 22.41
C ASP A 44 16.70 2.19 21.27
N LEU A 45 17.14 1.84 20.06
CA LEU A 45 16.31 1.92 18.87
C LEU A 45 15.28 0.79 18.88
N SER A 46 13.99 1.14 18.91
CA SER A 46 12.92 0.14 18.87
C SER A 46 12.53 -0.23 17.43
N PRO A 47 11.90 -1.40 17.22
CA PRO A 47 11.22 -1.73 15.96
C PRO A 47 10.24 -0.65 15.46
N ALA A 48 9.58 0.05 16.39
CA ALA A 48 8.64 1.13 16.05
C ALA A 48 9.38 2.37 15.51
N ASP A 49 10.56 2.67 16.03
CA ASP A 49 11.40 3.77 15.55
C ASP A 49 11.90 3.51 14.14
N LEU A 50 12.28 2.27 13.82
CA LEU A 50 12.61 1.87 12.45
C LEU A 50 11.43 2.05 11.50
N ALA A 51 10.22 1.61 11.88
CA ALA A 51 9.02 1.80 11.07
C ALA A 51 8.68 3.28 10.84
N MET A 52 8.91 4.12 11.86
CA MET A 52 8.75 5.57 11.76
C MET A 52 9.80 6.19 10.83
N ALA A 53 11.07 5.81 10.98
CA ALA A 53 12.17 6.26 10.14
C ALA A 53 11.96 5.88 8.67
N PHE A 54 11.46 4.66 8.39
CA PHE A 54 11.08 4.24 7.06
C PHE A 54 10.00 5.15 6.44
N SER A 55 8.97 5.47 7.23
CA SER A 55 7.88 6.35 6.77
C SER A 55 8.38 7.77 6.49
N LEU A 56 9.24 8.31 7.37
CA LEU A 56 9.86 9.64 7.19
C LEU A 56 10.78 9.67 5.97
N CYS A 57 11.62 8.65 5.80
CA CYS A 57 12.47 8.47 4.62
C CYS A 57 11.62 8.51 3.34
N GLY A 58 10.56 7.70 3.26
CA GLY A 58 9.67 7.67 2.10
C GLY A 58 9.02 9.04 1.80
N MET A 59 8.59 9.77 2.83
CA MET A 59 8.00 11.11 2.67
C MET A 59 9.01 12.15 2.20
N GLU A 60 10.23 12.15 2.75
CA GLU A 60 11.30 13.06 2.30
C GLU A 60 11.68 12.80 0.85
N MET A 61 11.78 11.53 0.46
CA MET A 61 12.03 11.13 -0.93
C MET A 61 10.90 11.54 -1.87
N ALA A 62 9.64 11.28 -1.49
CA ALA A 62 8.47 11.65 -2.29
C ALA A 62 8.31 13.17 -2.44
N SER A 63 8.76 13.93 -1.44
CA SER A 63 8.71 15.40 -1.44
C SER A 63 9.95 16.05 -2.04
N ASN A 64 10.91 15.26 -2.53
CA ASN A 64 12.20 15.73 -3.05
C ASN A 64 12.92 16.69 -2.08
N LEU A 65 12.76 16.46 -0.77
CA LEU A 65 13.39 17.26 0.29
C LEU A 65 14.86 16.90 0.48
N THR A 66 15.28 15.76 -0.07
CA THR A 66 16.62 15.19 0.05
C THR A 66 16.91 14.26 -1.11
N VAL A 67 18.18 13.93 -1.31
CA VAL A 67 18.62 12.89 -2.25
C VAL A 67 18.74 11.53 -1.54
N PRO A 68 18.64 10.40 -2.27
CA PRO A 68 18.79 9.08 -1.67
C PRO A 68 20.13 8.96 -0.95
N GLY A 69 20.11 8.66 0.35
CA GLY A 69 21.30 8.50 1.20
C GLY A 69 21.63 9.67 2.13
N ASP A 70 21.13 10.88 1.85
CA ASP A 70 21.40 12.06 2.68
C ASP A 70 20.41 12.19 3.85
N SER A 71 19.20 11.66 3.69
CA SER A 71 18.20 11.57 4.75
C SER A 71 18.76 10.80 5.98
N PRO A 72 18.76 11.39 7.18
CA PRO A 72 19.11 10.67 8.40
C PRO A 72 18.15 9.51 8.68
N TRP A 73 16.89 9.63 8.24
CA TRP A 73 15.88 8.57 8.42
C TRP A 73 16.14 7.40 7.48
N CYS A 74 16.47 7.67 6.21
CA CYS A 74 16.82 6.59 5.27
C CYS A 74 18.06 5.83 5.74
N ARG A 75 19.02 6.49 6.39
CA ARG A 75 20.21 5.83 6.96
C ARG A 75 19.88 4.82 8.05
N LEU A 76 18.74 4.90 8.74
CA LEU A 76 18.32 3.90 9.74
C LEU A 76 17.83 2.60 9.10
N VAL A 77 17.31 2.67 7.87
CA VAL A 77 16.68 1.55 7.14
C VAL A 77 17.37 1.23 5.82
N GLN A 78 18.63 1.66 5.68
CA GLN A 78 19.44 1.47 4.47
C GLN A 78 19.97 0.04 4.33
N ASP A 79 20.12 -0.66 5.45
CA ASP A 79 20.51 -2.06 5.44
C ASP A 79 19.40 -2.90 4.77
N PRO A 80 19.70 -3.77 3.79
CA PRO A 80 18.69 -4.53 3.06
C PRO A 80 17.78 -5.37 3.96
N ASP A 81 18.34 -6.04 4.97
CA ASP A 81 17.57 -6.89 5.88
C ASP A 81 16.64 -6.02 6.75
N ALA A 82 17.13 -4.86 7.21
CA ALA A 82 16.29 -3.88 7.92
C ALA A 82 15.20 -3.30 7.02
N HIS A 83 15.52 -3.02 5.76
CA HIS A 83 14.56 -2.50 4.78
C HIS A 83 13.44 -3.50 4.53
N GLU A 84 13.80 -4.74 4.18
CA GLU A 84 12.86 -5.83 3.89
C GLU A 84 11.98 -6.14 5.10
N ALA A 85 12.55 -6.17 6.32
CA ALA A 85 11.78 -6.41 7.53
C ALA A 85 10.74 -5.29 7.77
N VAL A 86 11.11 -4.02 7.61
CA VAL A 86 10.17 -2.91 7.80
C VAL A 86 9.13 -2.85 6.67
N GLU A 87 9.52 -3.12 5.43
CA GLU A 87 8.61 -3.22 4.30
C GLU A 87 7.55 -4.31 4.54
N PHE A 88 7.99 -5.51 4.92
CA PHE A 88 7.08 -6.62 5.24
C PHE A 88 6.14 -6.30 6.41
N LEU A 89 6.63 -5.58 7.43
CA LEU A 89 5.77 -5.10 8.52
C LEU A 89 4.64 -4.20 8.00
N LEU A 90 4.94 -3.28 7.09
CA LEU A 90 3.95 -2.39 6.49
C LEU A 90 3.00 -3.16 5.56
N ASP A 91 3.50 -4.14 4.81
CA ASP A 91 2.68 -5.02 3.99
C ASP A 91 1.67 -5.79 4.83
N LEU A 92 2.07 -6.33 6.00
CA LEU A 92 1.13 -6.97 6.92
C LEU A 92 0.01 -6.01 7.33
N LYS A 93 0.32 -4.73 7.59
CA LYS A 93 -0.71 -3.72 7.91
C LYS A 93 -1.68 -3.52 6.75
N HIS A 94 -1.19 -3.42 5.52
CA HIS A 94 -2.04 -3.21 4.34
C HIS A 94 -2.84 -4.47 3.97
N TYR A 95 -2.21 -5.64 4.01
CA TYR A 95 -2.83 -6.94 3.76
C TYR A 95 -4.04 -7.15 4.67
N TRP A 96 -3.82 -7.02 5.98
CA TRP A 96 -4.84 -7.35 6.97
C TRP A 96 -5.93 -6.29 7.12
N ARG A 97 -5.66 -5.02 6.80
CA ARG A 97 -6.63 -3.93 6.96
C ARG A 97 -7.30 -3.46 5.68
N LYS A 98 -6.74 -3.75 4.51
CA LYS A 98 -7.17 -3.11 3.25
C LYS A 98 -7.26 -4.07 2.07
N SER A 99 -6.80 -5.30 2.22
CA SER A 99 -6.73 -6.28 1.14
C SER A 99 -7.26 -7.64 1.62
N HIS A 100 -6.56 -8.73 1.33
CA HIS A 100 -7.01 -10.10 1.53
C HIS A 100 -7.24 -10.55 2.99
N GLY A 101 -6.95 -9.72 3.99
CA GLY A 101 -7.18 -10.06 5.39
C GLY A 101 -8.63 -10.33 5.77
N TYR A 102 -9.58 -9.74 5.05
CA TYR A 102 -11.01 -9.93 5.26
C TYR A 102 -11.76 -9.92 3.92
N ASP A 103 -12.72 -10.83 3.74
CA ASP A 103 -13.60 -10.84 2.56
C ASP A 103 -14.38 -9.53 2.41
N LEU A 104 -14.65 -8.84 3.53
CA LEU A 104 -15.28 -7.52 3.51
C LEU A 104 -14.51 -6.50 2.66
N SER A 105 -13.17 -6.61 2.60
CA SER A 105 -12.33 -5.72 1.81
C SER A 105 -12.58 -5.89 0.31
N SER A 106 -12.88 -7.08 -0.22
CA SER A 106 -13.24 -7.21 -1.64
C SER A 106 -14.68 -6.76 -1.92
N LEU A 107 -15.59 -7.01 -0.97
CA LEU A 107 -17.01 -6.60 -1.10
C LEU A 107 -17.20 -5.08 -1.23
N ILE A 108 -16.38 -4.27 -0.55
CA ILE A 108 -16.45 -2.81 -0.67
C ILE A 108 -15.97 -2.32 -2.05
N ALA A 109 -15.21 -3.12 -2.80
CA ALA A 109 -14.73 -2.79 -4.14
C ALA A 109 -15.76 -3.10 -5.24
N CYS A 110 -16.78 -3.92 -4.96
CA CYS A 110 -17.74 -4.37 -5.97
C CYS A 110 -18.36 -3.24 -6.82
N PRO A 111 -18.79 -2.09 -6.26
CA PRO A 111 -19.36 -1.02 -7.07
C PRO A 111 -18.37 -0.45 -8.10
N LEU A 112 -17.10 -0.30 -7.72
CA LEU A 112 -16.05 0.20 -8.61
C LEU A 112 -15.72 -0.82 -9.72
N VAL A 113 -15.58 -2.09 -9.36
CA VAL A 113 -15.33 -3.17 -10.33
C VAL A 113 -16.50 -3.30 -11.31
N SER A 114 -17.73 -3.16 -10.83
CA SER A 114 -18.93 -3.18 -11.67
C SER A 114 -18.96 -2.03 -12.67
N ASP A 115 -18.61 -0.81 -12.25
CA ASP A 115 -18.56 0.35 -13.16
C ASP A 115 -17.44 0.21 -14.20
N LEU A 116 -16.26 -0.25 -13.78
CA LEU A 116 -15.14 -0.52 -14.68
C LEU A 116 -15.52 -1.55 -15.75
N ALA A 117 -16.09 -2.69 -15.34
CA ALA A 117 -16.58 -3.72 -16.25
C ALA A 117 -17.65 -3.18 -17.20
N ALA A 118 -18.59 -2.37 -16.71
CA ALA A 118 -19.63 -1.77 -17.55
C ALA A 118 -19.04 -0.81 -18.60
N ASN A 119 -18.02 -0.02 -18.26
CA ASN A 119 -17.31 0.82 -19.21
C ASN A 119 -16.57 0.00 -20.28
N LEU A 120 -15.89 -1.08 -19.89
CA LEU A 120 -15.23 -1.99 -20.83
C LEU A 120 -16.23 -2.64 -21.79
N VAL A 121 -17.38 -3.11 -21.28
CA VAL A 121 -18.44 -3.69 -22.11
C VAL A 121 -19.00 -2.66 -23.10
N ARG A 122 -19.27 -1.43 -22.65
CA ARG A 122 -19.74 -0.34 -23.53
C ARG A 122 -18.72 -0.01 -24.62
N ALA A 123 -17.44 0.06 -24.28
CA ALA A 123 -16.37 0.29 -25.24
C ALA A 123 -16.31 -0.83 -26.31
N ALA A 124 -16.34 -2.10 -25.87
CA ALA A 124 -16.34 -3.23 -26.79
C ALA A 124 -17.58 -3.27 -27.71
N GLN A 125 -18.75 -2.85 -27.22
CA GLN A 125 -19.97 -2.75 -28.03
C GLN A 125 -19.87 -1.64 -29.08
N ARG A 126 -19.29 -0.48 -28.72
CA ARG A 126 -19.07 0.64 -29.65
C ARG A 126 -18.11 0.24 -30.77
N GLU A 127 -17.01 -0.43 -30.45
CA GLU A 127 -16.07 -0.96 -31.44
C GLU A 127 -16.77 -1.91 -32.43
N ARG A 128 -17.57 -2.84 -31.92
CA ARG A 128 -18.36 -3.77 -32.76
C ARG A 128 -19.40 -3.06 -33.63
N ALA A 129 -20.04 -2.01 -33.11
CA ALA A 129 -21.04 -1.23 -33.86
C ALA A 129 -20.40 -0.27 -34.88
N GLY A 130 -19.23 0.30 -34.58
CA GLY A 130 -18.43 1.16 -35.46
C GLY A 130 -17.77 0.40 -36.61
N GLY A 131 -17.59 -0.92 -36.50
CA GLY A 131 -17.24 -1.80 -37.63
C GLY A 131 -18.29 -1.85 -38.75
N ALA A 132 -19.51 -1.33 -38.52
CA ALA A 132 -20.58 -1.25 -39.52
C ALA A 132 -20.91 0.21 -39.95
N ALA A 133 -20.29 1.23 -39.37
CA ALA A 133 -20.64 2.63 -39.65
C ALA A 133 -19.41 3.55 -39.73
N SER A 134 -18.96 3.74 -40.98
CA SER A 134 -18.34 4.95 -41.54
C SER A 134 -17.03 5.48 -40.93
N ALA A 135 -16.01 5.53 -41.81
CA ALA A 135 -14.69 6.13 -41.64
C ALA A 135 -14.67 7.67 -41.39
N GLN A 136 -15.78 8.30 -41.01
CA GLN A 136 -15.89 9.76 -40.84
C GLN A 136 -16.58 10.24 -39.54
N ALA A 137 -16.96 9.35 -38.63
CA ALA A 137 -17.41 9.79 -37.30
C ALA A 137 -16.16 10.08 -36.43
N PRO A 138 -16.07 11.23 -35.75
CA PRO A 138 -14.95 11.49 -34.86
C PRO A 138 -14.94 10.37 -33.82
N VAL A 139 -13.82 9.66 -33.73
CA VAL A 139 -13.58 8.65 -32.70
C VAL A 139 -13.79 9.36 -31.37
N ALA A 140 -14.96 9.18 -30.77
CA ALA A 140 -15.25 9.66 -29.44
C ALA A 140 -14.40 8.78 -28.51
N ASN A 141 -13.13 9.16 -28.36
CA ASN A 141 -12.13 8.57 -27.47
C ASN A 141 -12.71 8.54 -26.06
N SER A 142 -13.46 7.49 -25.72
CA SER A 142 -14.07 7.35 -24.40
C SER A 142 -13.07 6.75 -23.44
N THR A 143 -11.99 7.48 -23.18
CA THR A 143 -11.08 7.16 -22.08
C THR A 143 -11.77 7.53 -20.78
N VAL A 144 -11.93 6.56 -19.87
CA VAL A 144 -12.42 6.80 -18.51
C VAL A 144 -11.22 6.74 -17.58
N LEU A 145 -10.96 7.83 -16.86
CA LEU A 145 -9.85 7.93 -15.91
C LEU A 145 -10.43 7.95 -14.48
N TYR A 146 -9.93 7.05 -13.65
CA TYR A 146 -10.27 6.96 -12.23
C TYR A 146 -9.11 7.47 -11.39
N PHE A 147 -9.42 8.40 -10.48
CA PHE A 147 -8.47 8.89 -9.48
C PHE A 147 -8.98 8.48 -8.10
N GLY A 148 -8.15 7.77 -7.35
CA GLY A 148 -8.49 7.25 -6.03
C GLY A 148 -7.25 7.22 -5.14
N HIS A 149 -7.36 6.50 -4.02
CA HIS A 149 -6.26 6.31 -3.09
C HIS A 149 -5.74 4.88 -3.16
N ALA A 150 -4.62 4.61 -2.49
CA ALA A 150 -4.12 3.25 -2.32
C ALA A 150 -5.20 2.34 -1.69
N GLU A 151 -5.96 2.89 -0.74
CA GLU A 151 -7.13 2.28 -0.10
C GLU A 151 -8.29 1.97 -1.06
N THR A 152 -8.34 2.58 -2.24
CA THR A 152 -9.30 2.22 -3.30
C THR A 152 -8.80 1.02 -4.10
N LEU A 153 -7.48 0.95 -4.35
CA LEU A 153 -6.87 -0.07 -5.20
C LEU A 153 -6.65 -1.40 -4.46
N PHE A 154 -6.21 -1.39 -3.20
CA PHE A 154 -5.98 -2.61 -2.42
C PHE A 154 -7.24 -3.52 -2.35
N PRO A 155 -8.44 -3.00 -2.09
CA PRO A 155 -9.71 -3.73 -2.20
C PRO A 155 -9.99 -4.34 -3.58
N VAL A 156 -9.66 -3.63 -4.66
CA VAL A 156 -9.89 -4.11 -6.04
C VAL A 156 -8.98 -5.30 -6.39
N MET A 157 -7.77 -5.30 -5.83
CA MET A 157 -6.82 -6.41 -5.98
C MET A 157 -7.08 -7.55 -5.00
N ALA A 158 -7.91 -7.32 -3.98
CA ALA A 158 -8.37 -8.35 -3.08
C ALA A 158 -9.47 -9.17 -3.77
N ARG A 159 -9.16 -10.45 -4.04
CA ARG A 159 -10.01 -11.53 -4.60
C ARG A 159 -11.44 -11.18 -5.01
#